data_AF-A0A1S0Z8F1-F1
#
_entry.id   AF-A0A1S0Z8F1-F1
#
_cell.length_a   1.000
_cell.length_b   1.000
_cell.length_c   1.000
_cell.angle_alpha   90.00
_cell.angle_beta   90.00
_cell.angle_gamma   90.00
#
_symmetry.space_group_name_H-M   'P 1'
#
loop_
_entity.id
_entity.type
_entity.pdbx_description
1 polymer ?
#
loop_
_entity_poly.entity_id
_entity_poly.type
_entity_poly.pdbx_seq_one_letter_code
_entity_poly.pdbx_strand_id
1 'polypeptide(L)'
;MTKSLKKPRAHYQWMGATVVTTQSLSSGVAVIPAGSRGVVEGAKRGLSVVFDACPCCGVQLRLTRIRPEMLDIVAYPDVEEVPHVGE
;
A
#
# COMPACT_ATOMS: atom_id res chain seq x y z
N MET A 1 -15.78 -13.31 -0.95
CA MET A 1 -14.83 -12.72 -1.92
C MET A 1 -15.03 -11.22 -1.89
N THR A 2 -14.21 -10.50 -1.14
CA THR A 2 -14.26 -9.04 -1.04
C THR A 2 -13.86 -8.47 -2.40
N LYS A 3 -14.69 -7.58 -2.96
CA LYS A 3 -14.52 -7.04 -4.31
C LYS A 3 -13.27 -6.16 -4.32
N SER A 4 -12.16 -6.60 -4.95
CA SER A 4 -10.95 -5.77 -5.08
C SER A 4 -11.29 -4.48 -5.83
N LEU A 5 -10.90 -3.34 -5.27
CA LEU A 5 -11.15 -2.04 -5.87
C LEU A 5 -10.33 -1.89 -7.16
N LYS A 6 -10.75 -0.97 -8.04
CA LYS A 6 -10.03 -0.72 -9.28
C LYS A 6 -8.67 -0.10 -8.98
N LYS A 7 -7.59 -0.77 -9.42
CA LYS A 7 -6.21 -0.32 -9.28
C LYS A 7 -6.01 1.06 -9.95
N PRO A 8 -5.43 2.05 -9.23
CA PRO A 8 -5.07 3.32 -9.85
C PRO A 8 -4.04 3.11 -10.96
N ARG A 9 -4.19 3.85 -12.06
CA ARG A 9 -3.30 3.71 -13.23
C ARG A 9 -1.97 4.44 -13.02
N ALA A 10 -2.01 5.61 -12.39
CA ALA A 10 -0.81 6.41 -12.15
C ALA A 10 -0.27 6.18 -10.74
N HIS A 11 1.05 6.05 -10.60
CA HIS A 11 1.70 5.78 -9.31
C HIS A 11 1.33 6.78 -8.21
N TYR A 12 1.26 8.08 -8.51
CA TYR A 12 0.95 9.09 -7.50
C TYR A 12 -0.45 8.90 -6.86
N GLN A 13 -1.40 8.28 -7.57
CA GLN A 13 -2.76 8.02 -7.07
C GLN A 13 -2.81 6.88 -6.04
N TRP A 14 -1.70 6.15 -5.86
CA TRP A 14 -1.57 5.14 -4.83
C TRP A 14 -1.17 5.73 -3.49
N MET A 15 -0.61 6.95 -3.43
CA MET A 15 -0.18 7.58 -2.18
C MET A 15 -1.32 7.64 -1.18
N GLY A 16 -1.15 7.06 0.01
CA GLY A 16 -2.17 6.96 1.07
C GLY A 16 -3.15 5.81 0.91
N ALA A 17 -3.12 5.06 -0.19
CA ALA A 17 -4.03 3.93 -0.40
C ALA A 17 -3.73 2.78 0.57
N THR A 18 -4.78 2.12 1.05
CA THR A 18 -4.65 0.84 1.76
C THR A 18 -4.61 -0.29 0.74
N VAL A 19 -3.64 -1.17 0.89
CA VAL A 19 -3.38 -2.29 -0.02
C VAL A 19 -3.25 -3.62 0.72
N VAL A 20 -3.43 -4.72 -0.01
CA VAL A 20 -3.11 -6.07 0.42
C VAL A 20 -2.21 -6.75 -0.60
N THR A 21 -1.26 -7.56 -0.15
CA THR A 21 -0.39 -8.33 -1.04
C THR A 21 -1.14 -9.46 -1.71
N THR A 22 -0.94 -9.67 -3.02
CA THR A 22 -1.53 -10.79 -3.77
C THR A 22 -0.64 -12.02 -3.80
N GLN A 23 0.64 -11.85 -3.44
CA GLN A 23 1.65 -12.89 -3.36
C GLN A 23 2.62 -12.60 -2.22
N SER A 24 3.47 -13.57 -1.87
CA SER A 24 4.54 -13.32 -0.91
C SER A 24 5.56 -12.34 -1.48
N LEU A 25 5.99 -11.38 -0.67
CA LEU A 25 7.08 -10.45 -0.99
C LEU A 25 8.28 -10.83 -0.14
N SER A 26 9.46 -10.86 -0.74
CA SER A 26 10.71 -11.15 -0.02
C SER A 26 11.66 -9.96 -0.09
N SER A 27 12.37 -9.77 1.01
CA SER A 27 13.54 -8.91 1.12
C SER A 27 14.69 -9.74 1.70
N GLY A 28 15.90 -9.18 1.75
CA GLY A 28 17.05 -9.88 2.34
C GLY A 28 16.89 -10.22 3.83
N VAL A 29 15.93 -9.62 4.52
CA VAL A 29 15.77 -9.75 5.99
C VAL A 29 14.40 -10.26 6.44
N ALA A 30 13.40 -10.27 5.54
CA ALA A 30 12.03 -10.62 5.90
C ALA A 30 11.21 -11.08 4.69
N VAL A 31 10.20 -11.92 4.96
CA VAL A 31 9.16 -12.31 4.01
C VAL A 31 7.82 -11.80 4.52
N ILE A 32 7.11 -11.06 3.66
CA ILE A 32 5.74 -10.61 3.87
C ILE A 32 4.82 -11.63 3.17
N PRO A 33 3.93 -12.34 3.88
CA PRO A 33 3.03 -13.31 3.25
C PRO A 33 1.97 -12.63 2.36
N ALA A 34 1.37 -13.40 1.45
CA ALA A 34 0.19 -12.95 0.70
C ALA A 34 -0.97 -12.63 1.68
N GLY A 35 -1.78 -11.63 1.34
CA GLY A 35 -2.85 -11.12 2.20
C GLY A 35 -2.40 -10.14 3.28
N SER A 36 -1.11 -9.78 3.32
CA SER A 36 -0.60 -8.78 4.27
C SER A 36 -1.07 -7.39 3.88
N ARG A 37 -1.60 -6.66 4.86
CA ARG A 37 -2.15 -5.31 4.69
C ARG A 37 -1.11 -4.23 4.98
N GLY A 38 -1.18 -3.12 4.26
CA GLY A 38 -0.36 -1.94 4.51
C GLY A 38 -0.87 -0.68 3.83
N VAL A 39 -0.16 0.41 4.05
CA VAL A 39 -0.43 1.73 3.48
C VAL A 39 0.71 2.16 2.57
N VAL A 40 0.38 2.68 1.40
CA VAL A 40 1.37 3.22 0.46
C VAL A 40 1.83 4.61 0.91
N GLU A 41 3.12 4.77 1.20
CA GLU A 41 3.73 6.05 1.62
C GLU A 41 4.61 6.69 0.55
N GLY A 42 4.88 5.99 -0.55
CA GLY A 42 5.78 6.49 -1.58
C GLY A 42 5.49 5.87 -2.93
N ALA A 43 5.60 6.67 -4.00
CA ALA A 43 5.28 6.23 -5.35
C ALA A 43 6.30 6.69 -6.43
N LYS A 44 7.50 7.11 -6.01
CA LYS A 44 8.51 7.69 -6.93
C LYS A 44 9.25 6.67 -7.79
N ARG A 45 9.60 5.49 -7.25
CA ARG A 45 10.39 4.44 -7.92
C ARG A 45 9.78 3.06 -7.67
N GLY A 46 8.50 2.93 -7.98
CA GLY A 46 7.63 1.88 -7.46
C GLY A 46 7.02 2.29 -6.11
N LEU A 47 6.17 1.42 -5.59
CA LEU A 47 5.41 1.67 -4.38
C LEU A 47 6.26 1.34 -3.14
N SER A 48 6.20 2.23 -2.16
CA SER A 48 6.73 2.00 -0.82
C SER A 48 5.54 1.80 0.10
N VAL A 49 5.50 0.64 0.75
CA VAL A 49 4.38 0.23 1.59
C VAL A 49 4.89 -0.01 3.00
N VAL A 50 4.21 0.58 3.97
CA VAL A 50 4.36 0.25 5.39
C VAL A 50 3.26 -0.74 5.74
N PHE A 51 3.66 -1.94 6.14
CA PHE A 51 2.72 -3.01 6.50
C PHE A 51 2.21 -2.84 7.93
N ASP A 52 1.07 -3.43 8.23
CA ASP A 52 0.57 -3.55 9.60
C ASP A 52 1.60 -4.30 10.47
N ALA A 53 1.72 -3.92 11.74
CA ALA A 53 2.67 -4.54 12.66
C ALA A 53 2.36 -6.03 12.87
N CYS A 54 3.38 -6.89 13.02
CA CYS A 54 3.13 -8.31 13.32
C CYS A 54 2.36 -8.41 14.65
N PRO A 55 1.21 -9.10 14.71
CA PRO A 55 0.51 -9.33 15.97
C PRO A 55 1.34 -10.15 16.97
N CYS A 56 2.35 -10.87 16.48
CA CYS A 56 3.23 -11.73 17.26
C CYS A 56 4.33 -10.98 18.04
N CYS A 57 4.92 -9.95 17.44
CA CYS A 57 6.15 -9.32 17.94
C CYS A 57 6.20 -7.80 17.76
N GLY A 58 5.16 -7.18 17.17
CA GLY A 58 5.07 -5.73 16.98
C GLY A 58 5.97 -5.15 15.89
N VAL A 59 6.81 -5.97 15.22
CA VAL A 59 7.68 -5.49 14.14
C VAL A 59 6.83 -4.98 12.98
N GLN A 60 7.16 -3.76 12.53
CA GLN A 60 6.55 -3.14 11.36
C GLN A 60 7.57 -3.02 10.25
N LEU A 61 7.20 -3.46 9.04
CA LEU A 61 8.12 -3.49 7.90
C LEU A 61 7.72 -2.47 6.85
N ARG A 62 8.74 -1.79 6.32
CA ARG A 62 8.63 -0.91 5.17
C ARG A 62 9.37 -1.53 4.00
N LEU A 63 8.64 -1.90 2.96
CA LEU A 63 9.24 -2.36 1.69
C LEU A 63 9.11 -1.28 0.63
N THR A 64 10.11 -1.20 -0.25
CA THR A 64 10.14 -0.22 -1.34
C THR A 64 10.23 -0.94 -2.69
N ARG A 65 9.97 -0.21 -3.78
CA ARG A 65 10.00 -0.73 -5.16
C ARG A 65 9.01 -1.87 -5.41
N ILE A 66 7.92 -1.93 -4.65
CA ILE A 66 6.83 -2.87 -4.89
C ILE A 66 6.10 -2.43 -6.17
N ARG A 67 5.82 -3.38 -7.06
CA ARG A 67 5.09 -3.13 -8.30
C ARG A 67 3.58 -3.22 -8.06
N PRO A 68 2.76 -2.37 -8.70
CA PRO A 68 1.30 -2.36 -8.54
C PRO A 68 0.61 -3.72 -8.76
N GLU A 69 1.12 -4.58 -9.65
CA GLU A 69 0.55 -5.91 -9.91
C GLU A 69 0.60 -6.85 -8.70
N MET A 70 1.51 -6.61 -7.75
CA MET A 70 1.69 -7.43 -6.54
C MET A 70 0.75 -7.03 -5.40
N LEU A 71 -0.07 -6.00 -5.62
CA LEU A 71 -0.93 -5.40 -4.61
C LEU A 71 -2.35 -5.26 -5.14
N ASP A 72 -3.34 -5.55 -4.30
CA ASP A 72 -4.72 -5.12 -4.52
C ASP A 72 -5.03 -3.93 -3.63
N ILE A 73 -5.77 -2.95 -4.17
CA ILE A 73 -6.25 -1.80 -3.40
C ILE A 73 -7.55 -2.19 -2.67
N VAL A 74 -7.61 -1.89 -1.38
CA VAL A 74 -8.76 -2.17 -0.52
C VAL A 74 -9.39 -0.90 0.05
N ALA A 75 -8.67 0.22 0.04
CA ALA A 75 -9.24 1.56 0.22
C ALA A 75 -8.45 2.58 -0.61
N TYR A 76 -9.17 3.53 -1.21
CA TYR A 76 -8.56 4.72 -1.81
C TYR A 76 -7.92 5.59 -0.72
N PRO A 77 -6.92 6.42 -1.07
CA PRO A 77 -6.42 7.38 -0.12
C PRO A 77 -7.53 8.31 0.36
N ASP A 78 -7.56 8.59 1.65
CA ASP A 78 -8.34 9.72 2.17
C ASP A 78 -7.75 10.99 1.54
N VAL A 79 -8.44 11.49 0.52
CA VAL A 79 -8.29 12.87 0.11
C VAL A 79 -8.99 13.69 1.18
N GLU A 80 -8.23 14.20 2.15
CA GLU A 80 -8.73 15.36 2.89
C GLU A 80 -9.05 16.43 1.84
N GLU A 81 -10.33 16.71 1.66
CA GLU A 81 -10.81 17.78 0.78
C GLU A 81 -10.10 19.06 1.22
N VAL A 82 -9.14 19.51 0.42
CA VAL A 82 -8.55 20.84 0.60
C VAL A 82 -9.72 21.80 0.43
N PRO A 83 -10.14 22.58 1.44
CA PRO A 83 -11.19 23.55 1.24
C PRO A 83 -10.69 24.52 0.18
N HIS A 84 -11.38 24.55 -0.96
CA HIS A 84 -11.21 25.59 -1.95
C HIS A 84 -11.52 26.94 -1.29
N VAL A 85 -10.49 27.61 -0.78
CA VAL A 85 -10.54 29.04 -0.51
C VAL A 85 -10.61 29.70 -1.88
N GLY A 86 -11.83 30.02 -2.29
CA GLY A 86 -12.06 30.97 -3.37
C GLY A 86 -11.61 32.35 -2.92
N GLU A 87 -10.88 33.03 -3.78
CA GLU A 87 -10.66 34.48 -3.79
C GLU A 87 -11.06 35.00 -5.18
#